data_AF-A0A7Z8PCK8-F1
#
_entry.id   AF-A0A7Z8PCK8-F1
#
_cell.length_a   1.000
_cell.length_b   1.000
_cell.length_c   1.000
_cell.angle_alpha   90.00
_cell.angle_beta   90.00
_cell.angle_gamma   90.00
#
_symmetry.space_group_name_H-M   'P 1'
#
loop_
_entity.id
_entity.type
_entity.pdbx_description
1 polymer ?
#
loop_
_entity_poly.entity_id
_entity_poly.type
_entity_poly.pdbx_seq_one_letter_code
_entity_poly.pdbx_strand_id
1 'polypeptide(L)'
;MLGVSFIAGAYNASLRNRQADAKGRFNHLGTMAKAAGQDPDFRKRVEAIDRSIRDQIERGVEGRLACPECGKTMVTVNIEGVELDTCASCKGFWFDDGELAHFTGLREDIANPALKDRASRYQCPVCQETMREVVFKAPFNLLIDRCPNGHGVYCEAKEFEWAMGLGHGQPIKS
;
A
#
# COMPACT_ATOMS: atom_id res chain seq x y z
N MET A 1 -36.52 33.76 15.83
CA MET A 1 -36.21 32.35 15.51
C MET A 1 -34.95 32.34 14.67
N LEU A 2 -33.80 32.11 15.29
CA LEU A 2 -32.48 32.30 14.69
C LEU A 2 -31.94 30.99 14.08
N GLY A 3 -31.74 31.02 12.76
CA GLY A 3 -30.50 30.59 12.09
C GLY A 3 -30.05 29.15 12.21
N VAL A 4 -30.43 28.31 11.24
CA VAL A 4 -29.71 27.06 10.92
C VAL A 4 -29.12 27.22 9.53
N SER A 5 -27.90 27.77 9.41
CA SER A 5 -27.27 27.92 8.08
C SER A 5 -25.74 27.92 8.04
N PHE A 6 -25.04 27.44 9.07
CA PHE A 6 -23.56 27.59 9.14
C PHE A 6 -22.71 26.30 9.07
N ILE A 7 -23.29 25.10 9.07
CA ILE A 7 -22.48 23.87 9.17
C ILE A 7 -21.95 23.37 7.80
N ALA A 8 -22.63 23.67 6.69
CA ALA A 8 -22.21 23.19 5.36
C ALA A 8 -20.96 23.90 4.78
N GLY A 9 -20.63 25.10 5.27
CA GLY A 9 -19.50 25.90 4.77
C GLY A 9 -18.13 25.39 5.24
N ALA A 10 -18.03 24.95 6.50
CA ALA A 10 -16.78 24.50 7.10
C ALA A 10 -16.34 23.11 6.60
N TYR A 11 -17.29 22.20 6.35
CA TYR A 11 -17.00 20.86 5.83
C TYR A 11 -16.42 20.92 4.41
N ASN A 12 -17.02 21.75 3.54
CA ASN A 12 -16.58 21.95 2.16
C ASN A 12 -15.24 22.71 2.03
N ALA A 13 -14.86 23.51 3.03
CA ALA A 13 -13.55 24.15 3.08
C ALA A 13 -12.44 23.18 3.54
N SER A 14 -12.75 22.28 4.49
CA SER A 14 -11.87 21.18 4.92
C SER A 14 -11.58 20.20 3.78
N LEU A 15 -12.59 19.83 2.98
CA LEU A 15 -12.42 18.93 1.84
C LEU A 15 -11.61 19.56 0.70
N ARG A 16 -11.83 20.85 0.42
CA ARG A 16 -11.06 21.58 -0.61
C ARG A 16 -9.59 21.79 -0.22
N ASN A 17 -9.30 22.01 1.06
CA ASN A 17 -7.92 22.08 1.54
C ASN A 17 -7.21 20.71 1.47
N ARG A 18 -7.88 19.61 1.85
CA ARG A 18 -7.31 18.25 1.69
C ARG A 18 -7.10 17.85 0.22
N GLN A 19 -7.98 18.30 -0.68
CA GLN A 19 -7.85 18.09 -2.13
C GLN A 19 -6.72 18.93 -2.76
N ALA A 20 -6.39 20.10 -2.20
CA ALA A 20 -5.23 20.88 -2.60
C ALA A 20 -3.92 20.20 -2.16
N ASP A 21 -3.91 19.55 -1.01
CA ASP A 21 -2.76 18.79 -0.50
C ASP A 21 -2.48 17.49 -1.29
N ALA A 22 -3.52 16.90 -1.89
CA ALA A 22 -3.43 15.68 -2.71
C ALA A 22 -2.79 15.92 -4.10
N LYS A 23 -2.94 17.12 -4.67
CA LYS A 23 -2.54 17.45 -6.05
C LYS A 23 -1.02 17.57 -6.26
N GLY A 24 -0.22 17.69 -5.21
CA GLY A 24 1.23 17.90 -5.30
C GLY A 24 2.13 16.72 -4.93
N ARG A 25 1.55 15.55 -4.56
CA ARG A 25 2.30 14.49 -3.85
C ARG A 25 2.03 13.06 -4.32
N PHE A 26 1.75 12.88 -5.61
CA PHE A 26 1.69 11.55 -6.24
C PHE A 26 2.63 11.47 -7.45
N ASN A 27 3.91 11.28 -7.14
CA ASN A 27 4.90 10.65 -8.01
C ASN A 27 5.45 9.46 -7.21
N HIS A 28 4.69 8.37 -7.09
CA HIS A 28 5.14 7.25 -6.25
C HIS A 28 6.13 6.37 -7.00
N LEU A 29 5.83 5.99 -8.24
CA LEU A 29 6.70 5.09 -9.02
C LEU A 29 7.45 5.83 -10.16
N GLY A 30 6.99 7.03 -10.52
CA GLY A 30 7.46 7.77 -11.69
C GLY A 30 8.91 8.28 -11.64
N THR A 31 9.48 8.51 -10.46
CA THR A 31 10.86 9.02 -10.32
C THR A 31 11.92 7.96 -10.50
N MET A 32 11.60 6.66 -10.36
CA MET A 32 12.62 5.60 -10.20
C MET A 32 12.58 4.51 -11.26
N ALA A 33 11.61 4.57 -12.17
CA ALA A 33 11.57 3.76 -13.37
C ALA A 33 12.88 3.83 -14.20
N LYS A 34 13.73 4.86 -13.98
CA LYS A 34 15.09 5.01 -14.56
C LYS A 34 16.15 4.02 -14.07
N ALA A 35 15.94 3.31 -12.97
CA ALA A 35 17.01 2.51 -12.35
C ALA A 35 16.75 0.99 -12.40
N ALA A 36 15.50 0.53 -12.46
CA ALA A 36 15.17 -0.89 -12.63
C ALA A 36 15.81 -1.45 -13.92
N GLY A 37 16.30 -2.70 -13.89
CA GLY A 37 16.95 -3.37 -15.01
C GLY A 37 16.18 -3.27 -16.34
N GLN A 38 16.89 -3.52 -17.44
CA GLN A 38 16.51 -3.24 -18.84
C GLN A 38 15.33 -4.07 -19.40
N ASP A 39 14.23 -4.25 -18.65
CA ASP A 39 12.97 -4.77 -19.18
C ASP A 39 11.97 -3.61 -19.35
N PRO A 40 11.83 -3.08 -20.58
CA PRO A 40 10.93 -1.97 -20.86
C PRO A 40 9.46 -2.31 -20.61
N ASP A 41 9.06 -3.57 -20.68
CA ASP A 41 7.67 -3.99 -20.52
C ASP A 41 7.31 -4.06 -19.04
N PHE A 42 8.23 -4.54 -18.21
CA PHE A 42 8.09 -4.47 -16.76
C PHE A 42 7.96 -3.02 -16.27
N ARG A 43 8.80 -2.11 -16.77
CA ARG A 43 8.72 -0.68 -16.44
C ARG A 43 7.38 -0.06 -16.83
N LYS A 44 6.91 -0.33 -18.05
CA LYS A 44 5.61 0.17 -18.53
C LYS A 44 4.45 -0.34 -17.67
N ARG A 45 4.51 -1.60 -17.21
CA ARG A 45 3.50 -2.19 -16.31
C ARG A 45 3.44 -1.43 -14.99
N VAL A 46 4.58 -1.20 -14.34
CA VAL A 46 4.68 -0.45 -13.09
C VAL A 46 4.16 0.99 -13.24
N GLU A 47 4.55 1.67 -14.32
CA GLU A 47 4.04 3.02 -14.60
C GLU A 47 2.52 3.03 -14.88
N ALA A 48 1.97 1.96 -15.48
CA ALA A 48 0.53 1.81 -15.68
C ALA A 48 -0.21 1.57 -14.36
N ILE A 49 0.36 0.78 -13.45
CA ILE A 49 -0.14 0.57 -12.10
C ILE A 49 -0.19 1.91 -11.34
N ASP A 50 0.91 2.68 -11.32
CA ASP A 50 0.97 4.01 -10.67
C ASP A 50 -0.15 4.94 -11.16
N ARG A 51 -0.35 5.00 -12.47
CA ARG A 51 -1.40 5.81 -13.09
C ARG A 51 -2.79 5.34 -12.67
N SER A 52 -3.04 4.02 -12.70
CA SER A 52 -4.34 3.47 -12.31
C SER A 52 -4.67 3.74 -10.84
N ILE A 53 -3.70 3.56 -9.94
CA ILE A 53 -3.86 3.87 -8.51
C ILE A 53 -4.22 5.35 -8.33
N ARG A 54 -3.50 6.26 -9.00
CA ARG A 54 -3.75 7.70 -8.92
C ARG A 54 -5.15 8.06 -9.39
N ASP A 55 -5.56 7.57 -10.56
CA ASP A 55 -6.90 7.77 -11.12
C ASP A 55 -7.99 7.31 -10.15
N GLN A 56 -7.80 6.16 -9.49
CA GLN A 56 -8.80 5.61 -8.57
C GLN A 56 -8.84 6.37 -7.24
N ILE A 57 -7.70 6.83 -6.72
CA ILE A 57 -7.64 7.73 -5.56
C ILE A 57 -8.35 9.05 -5.86
N GLU A 58 -8.15 9.63 -7.04
CA GLU A 58 -8.82 10.88 -7.46
C GLU A 58 -10.33 10.72 -7.60
N ARG A 59 -10.81 9.52 -7.98
CA ARG A 59 -12.25 9.18 -8.03
C ARG A 59 -12.87 9.02 -6.63
N GLY A 60 -12.05 8.93 -5.58
CA GLY A 60 -12.49 9.07 -4.19
C GLY A 60 -13.25 7.87 -3.63
N VAL A 61 -12.90 6.63 -4.02
CA VAL A 61 -13.47 5.43 -3.40
C VAL A 61 -12.81 5.24 -2.02
N GLU A 62 -13.45 5.79 -0.97
CA GLU A 62 -13.00 5.57 0.40
C GLU A 62 -13.06 4.07 0.73
N GLY A 63 -11.92 3.51 1.11
CA GLY A 63 -11.82 2.13 1.58
C GLY A 63 -12.32 1.98 3.01
N ARG A 64 -12.39 0.74 3.48
CA ARG A 64 -12.91 0.40 4.81
C ARG A 64 -11.83 0.32 5.89
N LEU A 65 -10.56 0.22 5.49
CA LEU A 65 -9.45 -0.02 6.40
C LEU A 65 -8.77 1.28 6.84
N ALA A 66 -8.32 1.30 8.09
CA ALA A 66 -7.40 2.31 8.59
C ALA A 66 -5.96 1.87 8.35
N CYS A 67 -5.12 2.76 7.82
CA CYS A 67 -3.72 2.50 7.57
C CYS A 67 -2.98 2.13 8.87
N PRO A 68 -2.30 0.96 8.95
CA PRO A 68 -1.57 0.54 10.14
C PRO A 68 -0.44 1.50 10.57
N GLU A 69 0.11 2.27 9.63
CA GLU A 69 1.22 3.19 9.90
C GLU A 69 0.76 4.55 10.39
N CYS A 70 -0.29 5.13 9.81
CA CYS A 70 -0.69 6.50 10.11
C CYS A 70 -2.17 6.68 10.52
N GLY A 71 -2.94 5.60 10.62
CA GLY A 71 -4.34 5.59 11.09
C GLY A 71 -5.35 6.26 10.16
N LYS A 72 -4.95 6.72 8.97
CA LYS A 72 -5.86 7.35 8.00
C LYS A 72 -6.61 6.30 7.20
N THR A 73 -7.84 6.59 6.80
CA THR A 73 -8.62 5.75 5.89
C THR A 73 -7.86 5.51 4.59
N MET A 74 -7.77 4.25 4.20
CA MET A 74 -7.17 3.81 2.95
C MET A 74 -8.16 3.97 1.80
N VAL A 75 -7.66 3.95 0.57
CA VAL A 75 -8.48 3.95 -0.66
C VAL A 75 -8.39 2.56 -1.25
N THR A 76 -9.53 1.96 -1.53
CA THR A 76 -9.59 0.68 -2.23
C THR A 76 -9.45 0.91 -3.72
N VAL A 77 -8.49 0.23 -4.35
CA VAL A 77 -8.23 0.30 -5.79
C VAL A 77 -8.17 -1.10 -6.38
N ASN A 78 -8.70 -1.27 -7.59
CA ASN A 78 -8.60 -2.53 -8.32
C ASN A 78 -7.47 -2.44 -9.36
N ILE A 79 -6.45 -3.28 -9.22
CA ILE A 79 -5.31 -3.33 -10.14
C ILE A 79 -5.15 -4.75 -10.63
N GLU A 80 -5.23 -4.94 -11.94
CA GLU A 80 -5.08 -6.26 -12.59
C GLU A 80 -6.02 -7.34 -12.00
N GLY A 81 -7.19 -6.95 -11.50
CA GLY A 81 -8.18 -7.85 -10.91
C GLY A 81 -8.00 -8.10 -9.40
N VAL A 82 -6.98 -7.51 -8.78
CA VAL A 82 -6.73 -7.57 -7.33
C VAL A 82 -7.29 -6.31 -6.67
N GLU A 83 -8.07 -6.48 -5.60
CA GLU A 83 -8.59 -5.38 -4.79
C GLU A 83 -7.58 -5.07 -3.69
N LEU A 84 -6.86 -3.96 -3.79
CA LEU A 84 -5.86 -3.58 -2.80
C LEU A 84 -6.22 -2.25 -2.15
N ASP A 85 -5.96 -2.14 -0.85
CA ASP A 85 -6.12 -0.90 -0.11
C ASP A 85 -4.79 -0.15 -0.07
N THR A 86 -4.78 1.13 -0.46
CA THR A 86 -3.58 1.98 -0.41
C THR A 86 -3.80 3.25 0.41
N CYS A 87 -2.79 3.62 1.20
CA CYS A 87 -2.83 4.84 1.99
C CYS A 87 -2.33 6.04 1.18
N ALA A 88 -3.22 7.00 0.91
CA ALA A 88 -2.84 8.21 0.17
C ALA A 88 -1.78 9.08 0.89
N SER A 89 -1.60 8.89 2.21
CA SER A 89 -0.68 9.67 3.04
C SER A 89 0.72 9.07 3.14
N CYS A 90 0.86 7.84 3.67
CA CYS A 90 2.16 7.19 3.84
C CYS A 90 2.57 6.31 2.65
N LYS A 91 1.64 6.06 1.72
CA LYS A 91 1.84 5.23 0.54
C LYS A 91 2.03 3.73 0.82
N GLY A 92 1.67 3.28 2.02
CA GLY A 92 1.59 1.86 2.35
C GLY A 92 0.43 1.15 1.65
N PHE A 93 0.56 -0.16 1.53
CA PHE A 93 -0.37 -1.04 0.84
C PHE A 93 -0.85 -2.16 1.77
N TRP A 94 -2.12 -2.48 1.68
CA TRP A 94 -2.73 -3.64 2.29
C TRP A 94 -3.25 -4.56 1.19
N PHE A 95 -2.95 -5.84 1.33
CA PHE A 95 -3.39 -6.92 0.47
C PHE A 95 -4.10 -7.95 1.35
N ASP A 96 -5.23 -8.47 0.89
CA ASP A 96 -5.84 -9.62 1.54
C ASP A 96 -4.96 -10.86 1.34
N ASP A 97 -5.25 -11.92 2.11
CA ASP A 97 -4.42 -13.12 2.14
C ASP A 97 -4.26 -13.75 0.74
N GLY A 98 -3.01 -13.90 0.29
CA GLY A 98 -2.65 -14.47 -1.02
C GLY A 98 -2.68 -13.49 -2.20
N GLU A 99 -3.19 -12.27 -2.01
CA GLU A 99 -3.29 -11.30 -3.11
C GLU A 99 -1.93 -10.74 -3.54
N LEU A 100 -1.00 -10.54 -2.61
CA LEU A 100 0.34 -10.05 -2.92
C LEU A 100 1.13 -11.07 -3.76
N ALA A 101 1.01 -12.36 -3.46
CA ALA A 101 1.56 -13.44 -4.26
C ALA A 101 0.94 -13.48 -5.65
N HIS A 102 -0.39 -13.37 -5.75
CA HIS A 102 -1.07 -13.28 -7.03
C HIS A 102 -0.54 -12.11 -7.87
N PHE A 103 -0.44 -10.94 -7.25
CA PHE A 103 0.03 -9.71 -7.90
C PHE A 103 1.48 -9.80 -8.41
N THR A 104 2.34 -10.47 -7.64
CA THR A 104 3.77 -10.66 -7.96
C THR A 104 4.06 -11.92 -8.79
N GLY A 105 3.03 -12.71 -9.13
CA GLY A 105 3.17 -13.97 -9.87
C GLY A 105 3.83 -15.10 -9.06
N LEU A 106 3.82 -15.00 -7.73
CA LEU A 106 4.28 -16.04 -6.82
C LEU A 106 3.13 -16.98 -6.43
N ARG A 107 3.45 -18.18 -5.93
CA ARG A 107 2.44 -19.16 -5.49
C ARG A 107 1.83 -18.84 -4.12
N GLU A 108 2.59 -18.20 -3.24
CA GLU A 108 2.22 -17.95 -1.85
C GLU A 108 2.98 -16.73 -1.30
N ASP A 109 2.39 -16.04 -0.32
CA ASP A 109 2.98 -14.85 0.31
C ASP A 109 4.15 -15.19 1.23
N ILE A 110 4.27 -16.44 1.69
CA ILE A 110 5.37 -16.89 2.54
C ILE A 110 6.15 -17.97 1.82
N ALA A 111 7.34 -17.61 1.33
CA ALA A 111 8.23 -18.56 0.68
C ALA A 111 8.83 -19.60 1.67
N ASN A 112 8.93 -19.26 2.96
CA ASN A 112 9.41 -20.19 3.99
C ASN A 112 8.99 -19.75 5.41
N PRO A 113 8.03 -20.44 6.05
CA PRO A 113 7.56 -20.13 7.42
C PRO A 113 8.64 -20.30 8.50
N ALA A 114 9.74 -21.00 8.21
CA ALA A 114 10.85 -21.21 9.15
C ALA A 114 11.88 -20.07 9.15
N LEU A 115 11.75 -19.08 8.25
CA LEU A 115 12.61 -17.90 8.23
C LEU A 115 12.07 -16.85 9.21
N LYS A 116 13.01 -16.09 9.80
CA LYS A 116 12.81 -15.05 10.83
C LYS A 116 11.37 -14.54 10.93
N ASP A 117 10.78 -14.81 12.08
CA ASP A 117 9.49 -14.27 12.49
C ASP A 117 9.71 -13.41 13.74
N ARG A 118 9.45 -12.10 13.63
CA ARG A 118 9.48 -11.17 14.77
C ARG A 118 8.17 -10.38 14.84
N ALA A 119 7.84 -9.90 16.04
CA ALA A 119 6.68 -9.02 16.19
C ALA A 119 6.86 -7.77 15.33
N SER A 120 5.83 -7.43 14.58
CA SER A 120 5.72 -6.17 13.85
C SER A 120 5.42 -5.02 14.82
N ARG A 121 5.71 -3.80 14.38
CA ARG A 121 5.23 -2.57 15.02
C ARG A 121 3.77 -2.23 14.68
N TYR A 122 3.17 -2.96 13.74
CA TYR A 122 1.85 -2.68 13.21
C TYR A 122 0.79 -3.64 13.76
N GLN A 123 -0.44 -3.13 13.86
CA GLN A 123 -1.64 -3.90 14.17
C GLN A 123 -2.42 -4.17 12.90
N CYS A 124 -3.04 -5.35 12.82
CA CYS A 124 -3.91 -5.70 11.71
C CYS A 124 -5.13 -4.76 11.67
N PRO A 125 -5.45 -4.12 10.54
CA PRO A 125 -6.59 -3.21 10.45
C PRO A 125 -7.94 -3.91 10.54
N VAL A 126 -7.97 -5.24 10.39
CA VAL A 126 -9.19 -6.07 10.46
C VAL A 126 -9.44 -6.58 11.88
N CYS A 127 -8.44 -7.21 12.51
CA CYS A 127 -8.60 -7.86 13.82
C CYS A 127 -7.81 -7.23 14.97
N GLN A 128 -7.05 -6.17 14.71
CA GLN A 128 -6.24 -5.40 15.67
C GLN A 128 -5.08 -6.16 16.34
N GLU A 129 -4.89 -7.44 16.01
CA GLU A 129 -3.74 -8.19 16.52
C GLU A 129 -2.41 -7.67 15.97
N THR A 130 -1.38 -7.73 16.81
CA THR A 130 -0.02 -7.37 16.42
C THR A 130 0.46 -8.29 15.30
N MET A 131 0.83 -7.70 14.17
CA MET A 131 1.28 -8.43 12.99
C MET A 131 2.67 -9.04 13.21
N ARG A 132 3.08 -9.89 12.29
CA ARG A 132 4.36 -10.60 12.29
C ARG A 132 5.15 -10.24 11.07
N GLU A 133 6.41 -9.88 11.26
CA GLU A 133 7.33 -9.66 10.15
C GLU A 133 7.84 -11.01 9.65
N VAL A 134 7.45 -11.38 8.43
CA VAL A 134 7.76 -12.66 7.80
C VAL A 134 8.49 -12.46 6.47
N VAL A 135 9.27 -13.45 6.07
CA VAL A 135 9.98 -13.40 4.77
C VAL A 135 9.02 -13.68 3.62
N PHE A 136 8.82 -12.69 2.77
CA PHE A 136 8.02 -12.76 1.54
C PHE A 136 8.75 -13.47 0.40
N LYS A 137 9.99 -13.02 0.09
CA LYS A 137 10.74 -13.51 -1.08
C LYS A 137 12.22 -13.76 -0.76
N ALA A 138 12.66 -15.00 -0.99
CA ALA A 138 14.08 -15.37 -1.02
C ALA A 138 14.70 -15.07 -2.41
N PRO A 139 16.02 -14.80 -2.52
CA PRO A 139 17.04 -14.79 -1.45
C PRO A 139 17.19 -13.46 -0.71
N PHE A 140 16.45 -12.42 -1.12
CA PHE A 140 16.62 -11.06 -0.57
C PHE A 140 16.10 -10.90 0.86
N ASN A 141 15.36 -11.88 1.39
CA ASN A 141 14.74 -11.84 2.72
C ASN A 141 13.88 -10.59 2.92
N LEU A 142 13.13 -10.20 1.89
CA LEU A 142 12.18 -9.09 2.01
C LEU A 142 11.16 -9.43 3.10
N LEU A 143 11.12 -8.63 4.15
CA LEU A 143 10.18 -8.80 5.25
C LEU A 143 8.91 -7.99 4.97
N ILE A 144 7.76 -8.63 5.18
CA ILE A 144 6.43 -8.01 5.11
C ILE A 144 5.69 -8.24 6.42
N ASP A 145 4.71 -7.40 6.71
CA ASP A 145 3.93 -7.49 7.95
C ASP A 145 2.65 -8.30 7.71
N ARG A 146 2.62 -9.56 8.13
CA ARG A 146 1.46 -10.44 7.97
C ARG A 146 0.61 -10.50 9.24
N CYS A 147 -0.71 -10.47 9.07
CA CYS A 147 -1.63 -10.77 10.15
C CYS A 147 -1.52 -12.26 10.56
N PRO A 148 -1.29 -12.58 11.85
CA PRO A 148 -1.20 -13.98 12.30
C PRO A 148 -2.52 -14.75 12.14
N ASN A 149 -3.65 -14.04 12.03
CA ASN A 149 -4.97 -14.64 11.78
C ASN A 149 -5.29 -14.81 10.29
N GLY A 150 -4.37 -14.47 9.38
CA GLY A 150 -4.56 -14.67 7.94
C GLY A 150 -5.54 -13.70 7.28
N HIS A 151 -5.70 -12.48 7.82
CA HIS A 151 -6.53 -11.45 7.17
C HIS A 151 -5.84 -10.79 5.98
N GLY A 152 -4.50 -10.82 5.94
CA GLY A 152 -3.75 -10.13 4.89
C GLY A 152 -2.35 -9.70 5.32
N VAL A 153 -1.73 -8.93 4.45
CA VAL A 153 -0.37 -8.43 4.56
C VAL A 153 -0.32 -6.93 4.34
N TYR A 154 0.50 -6.25 5.14
CA TYR A 154 0.85 -4.86 4.97
C TYR A 154 2.28 -4.75 4.40
N CYS A 155 2.43 -3.87 3.42
CA CYS A 155 3.71 -3.48 2.84
C CYS A 155 3.89 -1.98 2.97
N GLU A 156 5.02 -1.54 3.52
CA GLU A 156 5.46 -0.17 3.36
C GLU A 156 5.73 0.15 1.87
N ALA A 157 5.68 1.43 1.50
CA ALA A 157 5.88 1.86 0.11
C ALA A 157 7.15 1.28 -0.54
N LYS A 158 8.26 1.30 0.21
CA LYS A 158 9.53 0.73 -0.24
C LYS A 158 9.49 -0.79 -0.28
N GLU A 159 8.84 -1.46 0.65
CA GLU A 159 8.74 -2.93 0.60
C GLU A 159 7.97 -3.40 -0.63
N PHE A 160 6.90 -2.69 -0.98
CA PHE A 160 6.14 -3.00 -2.18
C PHE A 160 6.99 -2.80 -3.45
N GLU A 161 7.78 -1.73 -3.54
CA GLU A 161 8.74 -1.55 -4.65
C GLU A 161 9.71 -2.73 -4.77
N TRP A 162 10.17 -3.26 -3.65
CA TRP A 162 11.09 -4.39 -3.62
C TRP A 162 10.39 -5.72 -3.95
N ALA A 163 9.15 -5.90 -3.50
CA ALA A 163 8.31 -7.03 -3.86
C ALA A 163 8.10 -7.08 -5.39
N MET A 164 7.95 -5.91 -6.01
CA MET A 164 7.87 -5.75 -7.46
C MET A 164 9.22 -5.95 -8.17
N GLY A 165 10.35 -5.92 -7.47
CA GLY A 165 11.68 -6.04 -8.10
C GLY A 165 12.24 -4.73 -8.62
N LEU A 166 11.75 -3.58 -8.12
CA LEU A 166 12.20 -2.23 -8.48
C LEU A 166 13.27 -1.69 -7.51
N GLY A 167 13.50 -2.36 -6.38
CA GLY A 167 14.48 -1.94 -5.38
C GLY A 167 15.93 -2.09 -5.85
N HIS A 168 16.79 -1.15 -5.47
CA HIS A 168 18.25 -1.26 -5.58
C HIS A 168 18.88 -1.42 -4.18
N GLY A 169 19.72 -2.44 -3.98
CA GLY A 169 20.41 -2.72 -2.70
C GLY A 169 19.96 -4.03 -2.03
N GLN A 170 20.24 -4.22 -0.73
CA GLN A 170 19.61 -5.26 0.12
C GLN A 170 18.40 -4.69 0.89
N PRO A 171 17.27 -5.42 1.05
CA PRO A 171 16.12 -4.89 1.74
C PRO A 171 16.43 -4.96 3.22
N ILE A 172 16.70 -3.81 3.83
CA ILE A 172 16.98 -3.73 5.26
C ILE A 172 15.79 -3.03 5.91
N LYS A 173 14.93 -3.82 6.57
CA LYS A 173 14.08 -3.28 7.64
C LYS A 173 14.99 -3.00 8.83
N SER A 174 15.15 -1.72 9.19
CA SER A 174 15.90 -1.28 10.39
C SER A 174 15.25 -1.81 11.66
#